data_AF-A0A3S1L2L0-F1
#
_entry.id   AF-A0A3S1L2L0-F1
#
_cell.length_a   1.000
_cell.length_b   1.000
_cell.length_c   1.000
_cell.angle_alpha   90.00
_cell.angle_beta   90.00
_cell.angle_gamma   90.00
#
_symmetry.space_group_name_H-M   'P 1'
#
loop_
_entity.id
_entity.type
_entity.pdbx_description
1 polymer ?
#
loop_
_entity_poly.entity_id
_entity_poly.type
_entity_poly.pdbx_seq_one_letter_code
_entity_poly.pdbx_strand_id
1 'polypeptide(L)'
;NITGINPDAFAAIIARADAIGRDIDAAKTAGFAPEIAGEGRFAAGDSDIAFTVANGTLRAPPISLDNPAAMLTADVTADINTSTVSARGAITYRPGDEALVGSAPAVNFSLAGPLGATTRQFDSEPLAQFLTQRALEKEQQRVEAMQAALLEKQRLRREARYYAALQTERDRAAEELRRQEEEARQKAEAEAKAKAEAEAQAKAEAEAQAKAEEEAKAKAEADAKAQAEAEARAKAEAEAKAKADAEAKAEAEQRAADEAAKAQAEADRKKAEQAKLEAQRKAAQQTPKVDRSLPGVNDSSAPEPPKPKANPFTIDNLLKSLDGG
;
A
#
# COMPACT_ATOMS: atom_id res chain seq x y z
N ASN A 1 -85.94 25.63 3.93
CA ASN A 1 -85.51 24.25 3.55
C ASN A 1 -86.27 23.70 2.35
N ILE A 2 -85.57 23.35 1.28
CA ILE A 2 -86.14 22.78 0.04
C ILE A 2 -85.66 21.31 -0.07
N THR A 3 -86.58 20.36 -0.13
CA THR A 3 -86.25 18.92 -0.19
C THR A 3 -85.96 18.46 -1.62
N GLY A 4 -85.03 17.53 -1.78
CA GLY A 4 -84.71 16.92 -3.07
C GLY A 4 -83.71 17.73 -3.91
N ILE A 5 -82.93 18.60 -3.25
CA ILE A 5 -81.78 19.31 -3.79
C ILE A 5 -80.68 19.20 -2.74
N ASN A 6 -79.52 18.65 -3.12
CA ASN A 6 -78.38 18.42 -2.26
C ASN A 6 -77.30 19.49 -2.48
N PRO A 7 -77.05 20.42 -1.53
CA PRO A 7 -76.02 21.43 -1.66
C PRO A 7 -74.59 20.87 -1.58
N ASP A 8 -74.40 19.75 -0.88
CA ASP A 8 -73.09 19.15 -0.62
C ASP A 8 -72.71 18.06 -1.66
N ALA A 9 -73.53 17.89 -2.70
CA ALA A 9 -73.37 16.87 -3.74
C ALA A 9 -72.03 16.93 -4.50
N PHE A 10 -71.40 18.11 -4.57
CA PHE A 10 -70.23 18.37 -5.41
C PHE A 10 -69.08 17.40 -5.13
N ALA A 11 -68.73 17.15 -3.87
CA ALA A 11 -67.61 16.27 -3.52
C ALA A 11 -67.85 14.81 -3.99
N ALA A 12 -69.09 14.31 -3.87
CA ALA A 12 -69.46 12.98 -4.33
C ALA A 12 -69.55 12.88 -5.87
N ILE A 13 -70.02 13.94 -6.53
CA ILE A 13 -69.99 14.09 -7.99
C ILE A 13 -68.55 14.05 -8.52
N ILE A 14 -67.64 14.80 -7.89
CA ILE A 14 -66.21 14.80 -8.22
C ILE A 14 -65.59 13.41 -8.05
N ALA A 15 -65.86 12.73 -6.93
CA ALA A 15 -65.33 11.38 -6.69
C ALA A 15 -65.81 10.35 -7.73
N ARG A 16 -67.08 10.44 -8.19
CA ARG A 16 -67.59 9.62 -9.29
C ARG A 16 -66.94 9.96 -10.63
N ALA A 17 -66.73 11.25 -10.92
CA ALA A 17 -66.08 11.69 -12.14
C ALA A 17 -64.61 11.27 -12.20
N ASP A 18 -63.85 11.40 -11.10
CA ASP A 18 -62.45 10.95 -11.03
C ASP A 18 -62.32 9.42 -11.15
N ALA A 19 -63.30 8.65 -10.70
CA ALA A 19 -63.34 7.19 -10.91
C ALA A 19 -63.58 6.79 -12.39
N ILE A 20 -64.19 7.68 -13.19
CA ILE A 20 -64.35 7.52 -14.65
C ILE A 20 -63.11 8.07 -15.39
N GLY A 21 -62.50 9.13 -14.86
CA GLY A 21 -61.28 9.73 -15.38
C GLY A 21 -61.49 10.48 -16.70
N ARG A 22 -60.49 10.42 -17.59
CA ARG A 22 -60.42 11.16 -18.87
C ARG A 22 -61.62 10.94 -19.79
N ASP A 23 -62.27 9.78 -19.69
CA ASP A 23 -63.36 9.36 -20.58
C ASP A 23 -64.74 9.81 -20.05
N ILE A 24 -64.81 10.77 -19.12
CA ILE A 24 -66.06 11.37 -18.65
C ILE A 24 -66.79 12.09 -19.79
N ASP A 25 -68.12 12.00 -19.82
CA ASP A 25 -68.97 12.61 -20.84
C ASP A 25 -70.38 12.92 -20.27
N ALA A 26 -71.25 13.52 -21.09
CA ALA A 26 -72.60 13.89 -20.70
C ALA A 26 -73.48 12.68 -20.32
N ALA A 27 -73.37 11.55 -21.03
CA ALA A 27 -74.16 10.36 -20.76
C ALA A 27 -73.75 9.69 -19.44
N LYS A 28 -72.45 9.60 -19.17
CA LYS A 28 -71.91 9.09 -17.91
C LYS A 28 -72.24 10.00 -16.74
N THR A 29 -72.17 11.32 -16.94
CA THR A 29 -72.56 12.32 -15.91
C THR A 29 -74.05 12.19 -15.56
N ALA A 30 -74.93 12.08 -16.57
CA ALA A 30 -76.36 11.86 -16.37
C ALA A 30 -76.68 10.53 -15.66
N GLY A 31 -75.77 9.54 -15.74
CA GLY A 31 -75.89 8.26 -15.03
C GLY A 31 -75.66 8.30 -13.52
N PHE A 32 -75.17 9.41 -12.94
CA PHE A 32 -74.98 9.53 -11.48
C PHE A 32 -75.35 10.89 -10.89
N ALA A 33 -75.15 12.00 -11.62
CA ALA A 33 -75.33 13.35 -11.07
C ALA A 33 -76.78 13.66 -10.64
N PRO A 34 -77.83 13.26 -11.36
CA PRO A 34 -79.23 13.48 -10.94
C PRO A 34 -79.60 12.82 -9.60
N GLU A 35 -79.02 11.66 -9.29
CA GLU A 35 -79.23 10.93 -8.04
C GLU A 35 -78.58 11.71 -6.89
N ILE A 36 -77.26 11.95 -6.98
CA ILE A 36 -76.49 12.64 -5.93
C ILE A 36 -77.00 14.07 -5.69
N ALA A 37 -77.36 14.81 -6.74
CA ALA A 37 -77.95 16.15 -6.64
C ALA A 37 -79.38 16.13 -6.06
N GLY A 38 -80.10 15.01 -6.18
CA GLY A 38 -81.43 14.80 -5.61
C GLY A 38 -81.45 14.33 -4.15
N GLU A 39 -80.37 13.71 -3.67
CA GLU A 39 -80.25 13.14 -2.33
C GLU A 39 -79.91 14.18 -1.25
N GLY A 40 -80.85 15.08 -0.95
CA GLY A 40 -80.59 16.07 0.10
C GLY A 40 -81.70 17.07 0.39
N ARG A 41 -81.34 18.10 1.14
CA ARG A 41 -82.20 19.24 1.47
C ARG A 41 -81.36 20.51 1.40
N PHE A 42 -81.77 21.47 0.57
CA PHE A 42 -81.15 22.78 0.51
C PHE A 42 -81.63 23.62 1.69
N ALA A 43 -80.71 24.01 2.57
CA ALA A 43 -80.99 24.85 3.72
C ALA A 43 -81.15 26.32 3.30
N ALA A 44 -82.27 26.62 2.63
CA ALA A 44 -82.71 28.00 2.44
C ALA A 44 -83.03 28.60 3.82
N GLY A 45 -82.27 29.64 4.21
CA GLY A 45 -82.56 30.46 5.38
C GLY A 45 -83.81 31.32 5.19
N ASP A 46 -84.14 32.14 6.19
CA ASP A 46 -85.31 33.00 6.13
C ASP A 46 -85.21 33.95 4.93
N SER A 47 -86.23 33.95 4.06
CA SER A 47 -86.20 34.61 2.76
C SER A 47 -87.60 35.08 2.38
N ASP A 48 -87.78 36.39 2.28
CA ASP A 48 -89.03 37.00 1.82
C ASP A 48 -89.09 37.02 0.29
N ILE A 49 -90.01 36.23 -0.28
CA ILE A 49 -90.21 36.11 -1.73
C ILE A 49 -91.47 36.89 -2.12
N ALA A 50 -91.27 38.03 -2.78
CA ALA A 50 -92.37 38.76 -3.41
C ALA A 50 -93.02 37.90 -4.51
N PHE A 51 -94.33 37.99 -4.67
CA PHE A 51 -95.06 37.32 -5.74
C PHE A 51 -96.15 38.22 -6.31
N THR A 52 -96.53 37.94 -7.55
CA THR A 52 -97.65 38.58 -8.25
C THR A 52 -98.71 37.54 -8.56
N VAL A 53 -99.99 37.93 -8.46
CA VAL A 53 -101.12 37.09 -8.86
C VAL A 53 -101.92 37.83 -9.92
N ALA A 54 -102.04 37.24 -11.11
CA ALA A 54 -102.81 37.79 -12.21
C ALA A 54 -103.53 36.66 -12.97
N ASN A 55 -104.82 36.83 -13.26
CA ASN A 55 -105.65 35.86 -14.00
C ASN A 55 -105.58 34.41 -13.46
N GLY A 56 -105.49 34.26 -12.14
CA GLY A 56 -105.34 32.96 -11.46
C GLY A 56 -103.94 32.33 -11.55
N THR A 57 -102.96 32.98 -12.18
CA THR A 57 -101.56 32.56 -12.15
C THR A 57 -100.79 33.34 -11.10
N LEU A 58 -100.09 32.64 -10.21
CA LEU A 58 -99.06 33.18 -9.32
C LEU A 58 -97.69 33.09 -10.00
N ARG A 59 -96.94 34.18 -9.99
CA ARG A 59 -95.55 34.26 -10.45
C ARG A 59 -94.67 34.93 -9.41
N ALA A 60 -93.59 34.26 -9.01
CA ALA A 60 -92.47 34.88 -8.30
C ALA A 60 -91.46 35.45 -9.32
N PRO A 61 -90.72 36.53 -8.99
CA PRO A 61 -89.45 36.85 -9.65
C PRO A 61 -88.43 35.71 -9.47
N PRO A 62 -87.31 35.71 -10.22
CA PRO A 62 -86.24 34.74 -10.04
C PRO A 62 -85.73 34.76 -8.60
N ILE A 63 -85.90 33.64 -7.89
CA ILE A 63 -85.45 33.45 -6.52
C ILE A 63 -83.96 33.08 -6.57
N SER A 64 -83.16 33.65 -5.68
CA SER A 64 -81.75 33.31 -5.49
C SER A 64 -81.48 33.04 -4.02
N LEU A 65 -81.06 31.81 -3.69
CA LEU A 65 -80.79 31.36 -2.34
C LEU A 65 -79.35 30.87 -2.30
N ASP A 66 -78.54 31.41 -1.39
CA ASP A 66 -77.11 31.14 -1.33
C ASP A 66 -76.74 30.45 -0.02
N ASN A 67 -75.77 29.54 -0.08
CA ASN A 67 -75.19 28.89 1.09
C ASN A 67 -73.69 28.59 0.86
N PRO A 68 -72.93 28.18 1.90
CA PRO A 68 -71.49 27.97 1.78
C PRO A 68 -71.02 26.92 0.76
N ALA A 69 -71.89 26.00 0.33
CA ALA A 69 -71.57 24.92 -0.61
C ALA A 69 -72.12 25.15 -2.03
N ALA A 70 -73.28 25.83 -2.17
CA ALA A 70 -73.93 26.05 -3.46
C ALA A 70 -74.90 27.24 -3.46
N MET A 71 -75.07 27.84 -4.63
CA MET A 71 -76.10 28.81 -4.96
C MET A 71 -77.25 28.11 -5.69
N LEU A 72 -78.49 28.37 -5.29
CA LEU A 72 -79.71 27.84 -5.90
C LEU A 72 -80.52 28.98 -6.51
N THR A 73 -80.77 28.94 -7.81
CA THR A 73 -81.67 29.87 -8.50
C THR A 73 -82.94 29.14 -8.93
N ALA A 74 -84.10 29.82 -8.89
CA ALA A 74 -85.38 29.25 -9.30
C ALA A 74 -86.41 30.28 -9.77
N ASP A 75 -86.96 30.08 -10.96
CA ASP A 75 -88.21 30.69 -11.41
C ASP A 75 -89.39 29.81 -10.99
N VAL A 76 -90.43 30.39 -10.38
CA VAL A 76 -91.61 29.65 -9.89
C VAL A 76 -92.90 30.27 -10.42
N THR A 77 -93.73 29.42 -11.04
CA THR A 77 -95.07 29.75 -11.53
C THR A 77 -96.08 28.69 -11.12
N ALA A 78 -97.20 29.11 -10.53
CA ALA A 78 -98.32 28.23 -10.18
C ALA A 78 -99.63 28.73 -10.77
N ASP A 79 -100.43 27.84 -11.36
CA ASP A 79 -101.79 28.14 -11.79
C ASP A 79 -102.77 27.63 -10.73
N ILE A 80 -103.46 28.57 -10.11
CA ILE A 80 -104.41 28.34 -9.01
C ILE A 80 -105.67 27.64 -9.55
N ASN A 81 -106.05 27.90 -10.81
CA ASN A 81 -107.26 27.32 -11.41
C ASN A 81 -107.10 25.80 -11.64
N THR A 82 -105.92 25.39 -12.09
CA THR A 82 -105.58 23.96 -12.30
C THR A 82 -104.89 23.32 -11.10
N SER A 83 -104.57 24.09 -10.05
CA SER A 83 -103.77 23.67 -8.90
C SER A 83 -102.43 23.02 -9.31
N THR A 84 -101.81 23.55 -10.37
CA THR A 84 -100.50 23.10 -10.86
C THR A 84 -99.40 24.05 -10.46
N VAL A 85 -98.21 23.50 -10.23
CA VAL A 85 -96.98 24.27 -10.00
C VAL A 85 -95.92 23.85 -11.01
N SER A 86 -95.12 24.82 -11.41
CA SER A 86 -93.95 24.65 -12.25
C SER A 86 -92.80 25.47 -11.68
N ALA A 87 -91.61 24.88 -11.64
CA ALA A 87 -90.38 25.58 -11.31
C ALA A 87 -89.27 25.17 -12.27
N ARG A 88 -88.38 26.10 -12.60
CA ARG A 88 -87.12 25.82 -13.32
C ARG A 88 -86.01 26.57 -12.64
N GLY A 89 -84.82 25.99 -12.61
CA GLY A 89 -83.70 26.59 -11.90
C GLY A 89 -82.41 25.83 -12.09
N ALA A 90 -81.37 26.29 -11.40
CA ALA A 90 -80.08 25.62 -11.34
C ALA A 90 -79.55 25.61 -9.91
N ILE A 91 -78.87 24.53 -9.54
CA ILE A 91 -77.95 24.53 -8.42
C ILE A 91 -76.52 24.64 -8.96
N THR A 92 -75.83 25.71 -8.59
CA THR A 92 -74.43 25.97 -8.93
C THR A 92 -73.57 25.73 -7.70
N TYR A 93 -72.76 24.69 -7.72
CA TYR A 93 -71.87 24.35 -6.62
C TYR A 93 -70.68 25.32 -6.55
N ARG A 94 -70.11 25.50 -5.36
CA ARG A 94 -68.87 26.25 -5.17
C ARG A 94 -67.67 25.30 -5.29
N PRO A 95 -66.85 25.40 -6.35
CA PRO A 95 -65.85 24.36 -6.63
C PRO A 95 -64.61 24.39 -5.72
N GLY A 96 -64.32 25.49 -5.02
CA GLY A 96 -63.13 25.62 -4.19
C GLY A 96 -61.84 25.47 -5.01
N ASP A 97 -60.96 24.56 -4.61
CA ASP A 97 -59.70 24.26 -5.31
C ASP A 97 -59.91 23.60 -6.68
N GLU A 98 -61.10 23.07 -6.95
CA GLU A 98 -61.48 22.48 -8.26
C GLU A 98 -62.03 23.55 -9.23
N ALA A 99 -61.82 24.84 -8.96
CA ALA A 99 -62.33 25.93 -9.79
C ALA A 99 -61.66 25.96 -11.18
N LEU A 100 -62.50 26.02 -12.22
CA LEU A 100 -62.06 26.16 -13.61
C LEU A 100 -62.34 27.55 -14.13
N VAL A 101 -61.48 28.04 -15.04
CA VAL A 101 -61.68 29.34 -15.67
C VAL A 101 -62.79 29.21 -16.72
N GLY A 102 -63.87 29.99 -16.53
CA GLY A 102 -64.96 30.11 -17.50
C GLY A 102 -66.05 29.03 -17.44
N SER A 103 -65.95 28.04 -16.56
CA SER A 103 -67.02 27.05 -16.32
C SER A 103 -67.35 26.92 -14.84
N ALA A 104 -68.64 26.71 -14.55
CA ALA A 104 -69.15 26.53 -13.20
C ALA A 104 -69.89 25.18 -13.10
N PRO A 105 -69.72 24.41 -12.01
CA PRO A 105 -70.41 23.14 -11.83
C PRO A 105 -71.88 23.38 -11.49
N ALA A 106 -72.74 23.38 -12.51
CA ALA A 106 -74.18 23.61 -12.37
C ALA A 106 -75.02 22.41 -12.80
N VAL A 107 -76.04 22.08 -12.02
CA VAL A 107 -77.08 21.11 -12.39
C VAL A 107 -78.40 21.85 -12.51
N ASN A 108 -78.97 21.84 -13.71
CA ASN A 108 -80.29 22.38 -13.97
C ASN A 108 -81.35 21.45 -13.38
N PHE A 109 -82.47 22.00 -12.95
CA PHE A 109 -83.64 21.22 -12.56
C PHE A 109 -84.92 21.85 -13.09
N SER A 110 -85.91 20.99 -13.31
CA SER A 110 -87.29 21.41 -13.50
C SER A 110 -88.22 20.58 -12.61
N LEU A 111 -89.30 21.21 -12.19
CA LEU A 111 -90.37 20.64 -11.40
C LEU A 111 -91.68 21.00 -12.10
N ALA A 112 -92.56 20.03 -12.33
CA ALA A 112 -93.89 20.31 -12.89
C ALA A 112 -94.93 19.29 -12.41
N GLY A 113 -96.15 19.75 -12.14
CA GLY A 113 -97.30 18.88 -11.88
C GLY A 113 -98.32 19.50 -10.91
N PRO A 114 -99.33 18.74 -10.49
CA PRO A 114 -100.27 19.15 -9.45
C PRO A 114 -99.54 19.41 -8.12
N LEU A 115 -100.05 20.34 -7.32
CA LEU A 115 -99.57 20.58 -5.96
C LEU A 115 -99.60 19.27 -5.14
N GLY A 116 -98.45 18.89 -4.58
CA GLY A 116 -98.27 17.63 -3.83
C GLY A 116 -97.96 16.39 -4.68
N ALA A 117 -98.06 16.46 -6.01
CA ALA A 117 -97.78 15.35 -6.94
C ALA A 117 -96.87 15.79 -8.11
N THR A 118 -95.87 16.61 -7.80
CA THR A 118 -94.94 17.18 -8.78
C THR A 118 -93.84 16.20 -9.21
N THR A 119 -93.59 16.10 -10.51
CA THR A 119 -92.44 15.37 -11.07
C THR A 119 -91.23 16.30 -11.15
N ARG A 120 -90.07 15.85 -10.65
CA ARG A 120 -88.78 16.54 -10.79
C ARG A 120 -87.94 15.88 -11.87
N GLN A 121 -87.25 16.69 -12.67
CA GLN A 121 -86.22 16.27 -13.62
C GLN A 121 -84.96 17.09 -13.37
N PHE A 122 -83.80 16.47 -13.58
CA PHE A 122 -82.51 17.14 -13.58
C PHE A 122 -81.91 17.09 -14.98
N ASP A 123 -81.19 18.15 -15.33
CA ASP A 123 -80.32 18.23 -16.49
C ASP A 123 -78.90 18.52 -15.99
N SER A 124 -78.00 17.58 -16.23
CA SER A 124 -76.60 17.64 -15.81
C SER A 124 -75.65 18.01 -16.96
N GLU A 125 -76.15 18.55 -18.08
CA GLU A 125 -75.32 18.97 -19.20
C GLU A 125 -74.28 20.05 -18.82
N PRO A 126 -74.62 21.13 -18.07
CA PRO A 126 -73.62 22.13 -17.67
C PRO A 126 -72.53 21.53 -16.75
N LEU A 127 -72.93 20.65 -15.83
CA LEU A 127 -71.99 19.90 -14.99
C LEU A 127 -71.08 18.99 -15.84
N ALA A 128 -71.61 18.33 -16.87
CA ALA A 128 -70.80 17.50 -17.76
C ALA A 128 -69.76 18.33 -18.54
N GLN A 129 -70.11 19.56 -18.96
CA GLN A 129 -69.18 20.49 -19.58
C GLN A 129 -68.04 20.87 -18.60
N PHE A 130 -68.37 21.18 -17.35
CA PHE A 130 -67.38 21.42 -16.29
C PHE A 130 -66.48 20.19 -16.04
N LEU A 131 -67.07 18.99 -15.89
CA LEU A 131 -66.30 17.77 -15.61
C LEU A 131 -65.40 17.33 -16.77
N THR A 132 -65.83 17.53 -18.01
CA THR A 132 -65.01 17.24 -19.21
C THR A 132 -63.85 18.22 -19.33
N GLN A 133 -64.04 19.52 -19.08
CA GLN A 133 -62.94 20.49 -18.99
C GLN A 133 -61.97 20.12 -17.86
N ARG A 134 -62.47 19.78 -16.67
CA ARG A 134 -61.64 19.32 -15.52
C ARG A 134 -60.76 18.13 -15.87
N ALA A 135 -61.34 17.13 -16.54
CA ALA A 135 -60.62 15.94 -16.96
C ALA A 135 -59.54 16.26 -18.01
N LEU A 136 -59.81 17.19 -18.93
CA LEU A 136 -58.85 17.65 -19.92
C LEU A 136 -57.69 18.45 -19.31
N GLU A 137 -57.95 19.33 -18.34
CA GLU A 137 -56.91 20.08 -17.62
C GLU A 137 -56.03 19.15 -16.77
N LYS A 138 -56.63 18.18 -16.05
CA LYS A 138 -55.88 17.15 -15.32
C LYS A 138 -55.00 16.29 -16.23
N GLU A 139 -55.49 15.87 -17.39
CA GLU A 139 -54.69 15.05 -18.32
C GLU A 139 -53.58 15.88 -18.99
N GLN A 140 -53.80 17.18 -19.28
CA GLN A 140 -52.72 18.09 -19.71
C GLN A 140 -51.62 18.20 -18.65
N GLN A 141 -51.97 18.51 -17.40
CA GLN A 141 -51.01 18.57 -16.28
C GLN A 141 -50.24 17.24 -16.11
N ARG A 142 -50.93 16.11 -16.26
CA ARG A 142 -50.31 14.77 -16.21
C ARG A 142 -49.32 14.54 -17.34
N VAL A 143 -49.65 14.95 -18.58
CA VAL A 143 -48.76 14.84 -19.74
C VAL A 143 -47.53 15.74 -19.58
N GLU A 144 -47.71 16.98 -19.11
CA GLU A 144 -46.59 17.90 -18.82
C GLU A 144 -45.68 17.36 -17.72
N ALA A 145 -46.24 16.88 -16.60
CA ALA A 145 -45.49 16.25 -15.53
C ALA A 145 -44.74 15.00 -16.01
N MET A 146 -45.35 14.19 -16.90
CA MET A 146 -44.70 13.03 -17.53
C MET A 146 -43.54 13.44 -18.45
N GLN A 147 -43.68 14.51 -19.23
CA GLN A 147 -42.61 15.04 -20.07
C GLN A 147 -41.45 15.59 -19.22
N ALA A 148 -41.76 16.37 -18.18
CA ALA A 148 -40.77 16.90 -17.24
C ALA A 148 -39.98 15.77 -16.55
N ALA A 149 -40.69 14.77 -15.99
CA ALA A 149 -40.08 13.60 -15.37
C ALA A 149 -39.23 12.76 -16.35
N LEU A 150 -39.65 12.67 -17.62
CA LEU A 150 -38.89 11.97 -18.66
C LEU A 150 -37.59 12.72 -19.03
N LEU A 151 -37.65 14.05 -19.16
CA LEU A 151 -36.48 14.90 -19.40
C LEU A 151 -35.51 14.87 -18.21
N GLU A 152 -36.01 14.94 -16.98
CA GLU A 152 -35.18 14.80 -15.78
C GLU A 152 -34.53 13.41 -15.69
N LYS A 153 -35.28 12.34 -15.98
CA LYS A 153 -34.73 10.98 -16.03
C LYS A 153 -33.66 10.82 -17.12
N GLN A 154 -33.76 11.55 -18.23
CA GLN A 154 -32.68 11.63 -19.22
C GLN A 154 -31.46 12.41 -18.71
N ARG A 155 -31.65 13.55 -18.03
CA ARG A 155 -30.58 14.32 -17.37
C ARG A 155 -29.80 13.44 -16.39
N LEU A 156 -30.50 12.82 -15.43
CA LEU A 156 -29.90 11.95 -14.41
C LEU A 156 -29.17 10.75 -15.03
N ARG A 157 -29.69 10.17 -16.13
CA ARG A 157 -28.98 9.10 -16.87
C ARG A 157 -27.69 9.57 -17.55
N ARG A 158 -27.62 10.82 -18.03
CA ARG A 158 -26.37 11.39 -18.60
C ARG A 158 -25.36 11.65 -17.49
N GLU A 159 -25.81 12.25 -16.40
CA GLU A 159 -24.99 12.54 -15.22
C GLU A 159 -24.42 11.28 -14.57
N ALA A 160 -25.24 10.25 -14.35
CA ALA A 160 -24.78 8.95 -13.83
C ALA A 160 -23.74 8.28 -14.77
N ARG A 161 -23.91 8.38 -16.09
CA ARG A 161 -22.91 7.88 -17.06
C ARG A 161 -21.60 8.67 -17.00
N TYR A 162 -21.67 9.99 -16.83
CA TYR A 162 -20.49 10.84 -16.69
C TYR A 162 -19.68 10.46 -15.43
N TYR A 163 -20.34 10.33 -14.28
CA TYR A 163 -19.66 9.91 -13.05
C TYR A 163 -19.12 8.46 -13.12
N ALA A 164 -19.85 7.53 -13.74
CA ALA A 164 -19.36 6.16 -13.95
C ALA A 164 -18.10 6.11 -14.83
N ALA A 165 -18.06 6.91 -15.91
CA ALA A 165 -16.87 7.06 -16.74
C ALA A 165 -15.70 7.67 -15.95
N LEU A 166 -15.96 8.74 -15.18
CA LEU A 166 -14.94 9.39 -14.35
C LEU A 166 -14.34 8.46 -13.27
N GLN A 167 -15.16 7.57 -12.67
CA GLN A 167 -14.64 6.54 -11.76
C GLN A 167 -13.80 5.51 -12.51
N THR A 168 -14.24 5.05 -13.69
CA THR A 168 -13.47 4.11 -14.52
C THR A 168 -12.09 4.67 -14.89
N GLU A 169 -11.99 5.97 -15.21
CA GLU A 169 -10.71 6.64 -15.47
C GLU A 169 -9.82 6.74 -14.21
N ARG A 170 -10.41 6.96 -13.02
CA ARG A 170 -9.67 6.95 -11.75
C ARG A 170 -9.16 5.55 -11.39
N ASP A 171 -9.98 4.53 -11.58
CA ASP A 171 -9.61 3.14 -11.31
C ASP A 171 -8.46 2.71 -12.23
N ARG A 172 -8.52 3.05 -13.53
CA ARG A 172 -7.41 2.86 -14.49
C ARG A 172 -6.14 3.58 -14.05
N ALA A 173 -6.21 4.87 -13.71
CA ALA A 173 -5.05 5.62 -13.25
C ALA A 173 -4.44 5.04 -11.96
N ALA A 174 -5.26 4.52 -11.04
CA ALA A 174 -4.81 3.84 -9.84
C ALA A 174 -4.17 2.46 -10.12
N GLU A 175 -4.70 1.70 -11.09
CA GLU A 175 -4.07 0.46 -11.57
C GLU A 175 -2.73 0.72 -12.26
N GLU A 176 -2.64 1.74 -13.11
CA GLU A 176 -1.39 2.15 -13.77
C GLU A 176 -0.34 2.59 -12.75
N LEU A 177 -0.73 3.41 -11.76
CA LEU A 177 0.18 3.81 -10.67
C LEU A 177 0.69 2.59 -9.90
N ARG A 178 -0.19 1.64 -9.52
CA ARG A 178 0.20 0.41 -8.82
C ARG A 178 1.18 -0.43 -9.64
N ARG A 179 0.96 -0.58 -10.95
CA ARG A 179 1.91 -1.29 -11.83
C ARG A 179 3.27 -0.59 -11.89
N GLN A 180 3.30 0.74 -11.95
CA GLN A 180 4.55 1.50 -11.89
C GLN A 180 5.28 1.34 -10.55
N GLU A 181 4.55 1.36 -9.43
CA GLU A 181 5.11 1.11 -8.09
C GLU A 181 5.63 -0.33 -7.95
N GLU A 182 4.92 -1.34 -8.46
CA GLU A 182 5.35 -2.74 -8.47
C GLU A 182 6.57 -2.95 -9.37
N GLU A 183 6.61 -2.38 -10.57
CA GLU A 183 7.79 -2.40 -11.44
C GLU A 183 9.00 -1.71 -10.81
N ALA A 184 8.80 -0.54 -10.21
CA ALA A 184 9.86 0.19 -9.53
C ALA A 184 10.40 -0.59 -8.33
N ARG A 185 9.52 -1.22 -7.55
CA ARG A 185 9.90 -2.12 -6.45
C ARG A 185 10.65 -3.35 -6.93
N GLN A 186 10.20 -4.01 -8.00
CA GLN A 186 10.91 -5.17 -8.58
C GLN A 186 12.29 -4.78 -9.11
N LYS A 187 12.41 -3.63 -9.80
CA LYS A 187 13.70 -3.08 -10.26
C LYS A 187 14.63 -2.78 -9.08
N ALA A 188 14.14 -2.15 -8.01
CA ALA A 188 14.92 -1.87 -6.81
C ALA A 188 15.34 -3.14 -6.06
N GLU A 189 14.48 -4.15 -5.97
CA GLU A 189 14.82 -5.44 -5.34
C GLU A 189 15.86 -6.21 -6.17
N ALA A 190 15.73 -6.21 -7.50
CA ALA A 190 16.70 -6.82 -8.41
C ALA A 190 18.07 -6.12 -8.34
N GLU A 191 18.11 -4.79 -8.31
CA GLU A 191 19.35 -4.01 -8.16
C GLU A 191 19.99 -4.25 -6.78
N ALA A 192 19.19 -4.33 -5.71
CA ALA A 192 19.67 -4.64 -4.37
C ALA A 192 20.26 -6.06 -4.28
N LYS A 193 19.59 -7.06 -4.88
CA LYS A 193 20.11 -8.44 -4.99
C LYS A 193 21.41 -8.49 -5.78
N ALA A 194 21.47 -7.86 -6.95
CA ALA A 194 22.67 -7.82 -7.78
C ALA A 194 23.86 -7.17 -7.05
N LYS A 195 23.63 -6.08 -6.30
CA LYS A 195 24.68 -5.46 -5.46
C LYS A 195 25.12 -6.36 -4.30
N ALA A 196 24.18 -7.04 -3.64
CA ALA A 196 24.50 -7.97 -2.55
C ALA A 196 25.28 -9.20 -3.03
N GLU A 197 24.93 -9.76 -4.19
CA GLU A 197 25.66 -10.86 -4.83
C GLU A 197 27.07 -10.42 -5.27
N ALA A 198 27.20 -9.23 -5.87
CA ALA A 198 28.50 -8.67 -6.24
C ALA A 198 29.41 -8.41 -5.03
N GLU A 199 28.89 -7.85 -3.93
CA GLU A 199 29.66 -7.72 -2.68
C GLU A 199 30.05 -9.08 -2.10
N ALA A 200 29.16 -10.07 -2.12
CA ALA A 200 29.43 -11.40 -1.60
C ALA A 200 30.52 -12.11 -2.41
N GLN A 201 30.47 -12.02 -3.75
CA GLN A 201 31.52 -12.54 -4.63
C GLN A 201 32.86 -11.83 -4.39
N ALA A 202 32.87 -10.50 -4.34
CA ALA A 202 34.10 -9.73 -4.08
C ALA A 202 34.73 -10.07 -2.71
N LYS A 203 33.92 -10.26 -1.66
CA LYS A 203 34.40 -10.70 -0.34
C LYS A 203 34.94 -12.14 -0.38
N ALA A 204 34.27 -13.05 -1.09
CA ALA A 204 34.72 -14.43 -1.24
C ALA A 204 36.03 -14.54 -2.03
N GLU A 205 36.20 -13.77 -3.11
CA GLU A 205 37.44 -13.69 -3.87
C GLU A 205 38.58 -13.09 -3.04
N ALA A 206 38.31 -12.02 -2.28
CA ALA A 206 39.31 -11.42 -1.39
C ALA A 206 39.76 -12.38 -0.28
N GLU A 207 38.84 -13.12 0.35
CA GLU A 207 39.20 -14.18 1.32
C GLU A 207 39.99 -15.33 0.68
N ALA A 208 39.63 -15.74 -0.54
CA ALA A 208 40.33 -16.80 -1.25
C ALA A 208 41.76 -16.39 -1.62
N GLN A 209 41.96 -15.14 -2.09
CA GLN A 209 43.29 -14.58 -2.34
C GLN A 209 44.10 -14.46 -1.05
N ALA A 210 43.51 -13.95 0.03
CA ALA A 210 44.20 -13.84 1.33
C ALA A 210 44.67 -15.21 1.86
N LYS A 211 43.81 -16.24 1.82
CA LYS A 211 44.17 -17.62 2.21
C LYS A 211 45.24 -18.23 1.31
N ALA A 212 45.18 -17.97 -0.01
CA ALA A 212 46.20 -18.44 -0.95
C ALA A 212 47.57 -17.77 -0.71
N GLU A 213 47.60 -16.47 -0.41
CA GLU A 213 48.83 -15.77 0.00
C GLU A 213 49.38 -16.28 1.33
N GLU A 214 48.51 -16.56 2.31
CA GLU A 214 48.91 -17.07 3.62
C GLU A 214 49.47 -18.49 3.52
N GLU A 215 48.86 -19.40 2.76
CA GLU A 215 49.43 -20.71 2.44
C GLU A 215 50.77 -20.59 1.69
N ALA A 216 50.89 -19.67 0.74
CA ALA A 216 52.12 -19.47 -0.02
C ALA A 216 53.27 -18.99 0.87
N LYS A 217 52.99 -18.04 1.79
CA LYS A 217 53.95 -17.57 2.80
C LYS A 217 54.32 -18.69 3.77
N ALA A 218 53.35 -19.45 4.28
CA ALA A 218 53.60 -20.57 5.18
C ALA A 218 54.45 -21.69 4.54
N LYS A 219 54.21 -22.02 3.25
CA LYS A 219 55.05 -22.96 2.49
C LYS A 219 56.47 -22.42 2.28
N ALA A 220 56.61 -21.15 1.91
CA ALA A 220 57.92 -20.50 1.74
C ALA A 220 58.74 -20.46 3.04
N GLU A 221 58.11 -20.17 4.19
CA GLU A 221 58.77 -20.21 5.50
C GLU A 221 59.15 -21.63 5.92
N ALA A 222 58.30 -22.62 5.64
CA ALA A 222 58.59 -24.03 5.92
C ALA A 222 59.79 -24.54 5.10
N ASP A 223 59.83 -24.25 3.80
CA ASP A 223 60.94 -24.61 2.91
C ASP A 223 62.23 -23.90 3.32
N ALA A 224 62.18 -22.59 3.64
CA ALA A 224 63.34 -21.84 4.11
C ALA A 224 63.90 -22.42 5.44
N LYS A 225 63.02 -22.80 6.36
CA LYS A 225 63.42 -23.42 7.64
C LYS A 225 64.00 -24.82 7.44
N ALA A 226 63.44 -25.61 6.53
CA ALA A 226 63.97 -26.93 6.18
C ALA A 226 65.36 -26.84 5.52
N GLN A 227 65.58 -25.87 4.63
CA GLN A 227 66.91 -25.60 4.06
C GLN A 227 67.92 -25.15 5.12
N ALA A 228 67.53 -24.28 6.06
CA ALA A 228 68.38 -23.84 7.15
C ALA A 228 68.79 -24.99 8.10
N GLU A 229 67.86 -25.89 8.45
CA GLU A 229 68.20 -27.10 9.24
C GLU A 229 69.09 -28.07 8.46
N ALA A 230 68.88 -28.24 7.16
CA ALA A 230 69.72 -29.09 6.31
C ALA A 230 71.16 -28.56 6.22
N GLU A 231 71.35 -27.25 6.00
CA GLU A 231 72.68 -26.64 6.04
C GLU A 231 73.36 -26.76 7.42
N ALA A 232 72.60 -26.55 8.51
CA ALA A 232 73.13 -26.65 9.86
C ALA A 232 73.63 -28.08 10.17
N ARG A 233 72.87 -29.10 9.77
CA ARG A 233 73.29 -30.51 9.89
C ARG A 233 74.52 -30.81 9.02
N ALA A 234 74.54 -30.37 7.77
CA ALA A 234 75.68 -30.59 6.87
C ALA A 234 76.98 -29.96 7.40
N LYS A 235 76.90 -28.74 7.98
CA LYS A 235 78.04 -28.07 8.63
C LYS A 235 78.51 -28.83 9.88
N ALA A 236 77.60 -29.29 10.72
CA ALA A 236 77.95 -30.07 11.92
C ALA A 236 78.59 -31.44 11.58
N GLU A 237 78.10 -32.13 10.55
CA GLU A 237 78.64 -33.42 10.11
C GLU A 237 80.02 -33.26 9.43
N ALA A 238 80.25 -32.17 8.72
CA ALA A 238 81.56 -31.80 8.17
C ALA A 238 82.60 -31.50 9.26
N GLU A 239 82.24 -30.72 10.29
CA GLU A 239 83.15 -30.49 11.45
C GLU A 239 83.46 -31.77 12.22
N ALA A 240 82.46 -32.66 12.39
CA ALA A 240 82.66 -33.94 13.07
C ALA A 240 83.66 -34.84 12.33
N LYS A 241 83.55 -34.95 10.99
CA LYS A 241 84.55 -35.65 10.17
C LYS A 241 85.93 -35.01 10.22
N ALA A 242 86.00 -33.67 10.12
CA ALA A 242 87.28 -32.96 10.15
C ALA A 242 88.04 -33.16 11.47
N LYS A 243 87.34 -33.26 12.60
CA LYS A 243 87.95 -33.59 13.90
C LYS A 243 88.44 -35.04 13.97
N ALA A 244 87.64 -35.99 13.49
CA ALA A 244 88.01 -37.41 13.47
C ALA A 244 89.26 -37.69 12.60
N ASP A 245 89.35 -37.07 11.40
CA ASP A 245 90.53 -37.22 10.52
C ASP A 245 91.79 -36.54 11.11
N ALA A 246 91.63 -35.48 11.92
CA ALA A 246 92.74 -34.81 12.59
C ALA A 246 93.32 -35.65 13.74
N GLU A 247 92.47 -36.27 14.58
CA GLU A 247 92.91 -37.17 15.64
C GLU A 247 93.56 -38.44 15.07
N ALA A 248 93.01 -39.02 14.00
CA ALA A 248 93.59 -40.19 13.33
C ALA A 248 95.00 -39.92 12.76
N LYS A 249 95.27 -38.71 12.25
CA LYS A 249 96.62 -38.31 11.82
C LYS A 249 97.59 -38.11 12.99
N ALA A 250 97.13 -37.52 14.10
CA ALA A 250 97.97 -37.28 15.26
C ALA A 250 98.48 -38.59 15.91
N GLU A 251 97.63 -39.62 16.02
CA GLU A 251 98.08 -40.94 16.49
C GLU A 251 99.08 -41.61 15.52
N ALA A 252 98.91 -41.42 14.22
CA ALA A 252 99.81 -42.00 13.22
C ALA A 252 101.23 -41.39 13.29
N GLU A 253 101.35 -40.07 13.47
CA GLU A 253 102.66 -39.41 13.64
C GLU A 253 103.36 -39.80 14.96
N GLN A 254 102.61 -39.96 16.06
CA GLN A 254 103.21 -40.43 17.32
C GLN A 254 103.81 -41.83 17.21
N ARG A 255 103.10 -42.78 16.57
CA ARG A 255 103.62 -44.15 16.37
C ARG A 255 104.87 -44.18 15.47
N ALA A 256 104.92 -43.32 14.45
CA ALA A 256 106.10 -43.18 13.59
C ALA A 256 107.33 -42.62 14.33
N ALA A 257 107.14 -41.69 15.28
CA ALA A 257 108.22 -41.14 16.10
C ALA A 257 108.81 -42.18 17.07
N ASP A 258 107.96 -43.01 17.71
CA ASP A 258 108.40 -44.04 18.65
C ASP A 258 109.18 -45.21 18.00
N GLU A 259 108.88 -45.56 16.74
CA GLU A 259 109.68 -46.55 16.00
C GLU A 259 111.04 -45.98 15.56
N ALA A 260 111.09 -44.72 15.13
CA ALA A 260 112.34 -44.05 14.77
C ALA A 260 113.31 -43.94 15.96
N ALA A 261 112.81 -43.64 17.16
CA ALA A 261 113.63 -43.57 18.37
C ALA A 261 114.27 -44.92 18.76
N LYS A 262 113.57 -46.04 18.55
CA LYS A 262 114.10 -47.39 18.83
C LYS A 262 115.17 -47.81 17.83
N ALA A 263 115.01 -47.48 16.55
CA ALA A 263 116.00 -47.79 15.52
C ALA A 263 117.35 -47.08 15.75
N GLN A 264 117.31 -45.82 16.23
CA GLN A 264 118.51 -45.04 16.55
C GLN A 264 119.33 -45.70 17.69
N ALA A 265 118.66 -46.19 18.74
CA ALA A 265 119.29 -46.74 19.93
C ALA A 265 120.04 -48.08 19.71
N GLU A 266 119.61 -48.92 18.76
CA GLU A 266 120.36 -50.13 18.39
C GLU A 266 121.60 -49.83 17.55
N ALA A 267 121.58 -48.78 16.72
CA ALA A 267 122.69 -48.42 15.84
C ALA A 267 123.92 -47.96 16.62
N ASP A 268 123.75 -47.18 17.68
CA ASP A 268 124.85 -46.70 18.51
C ASP A 268 125.44 -47.79 19.41
N ARG A 269 124.61 -48.76 19.85
CA ARG A 269 125.06 -49.89 20.67
C ARG A 269 126.04 -50.80 19.92
N LYS A 270 125.83 -51.04 18.62
CA LYS A 270 126.74 -51.83 17.77
C LYS A 270 128.06 -51.10 17.44
N LYS A 271 128.04 -49.77 17.30
CA LYS A 271 129.26 -48.97 17.07
C LYS A 271 130.16 -48.90 18.30
N ALA A 272 129.58 -48.86 19.51
CA ALA A 272 130.34 -48.82 20.77
C ALA A 272 131.11 -50.11 21.08
N GLU A 273 130.70 -51.25 20.53
CA GLU A 273 131.33 -52.56 20.77
C GLU A 273 132.55 -52.80 19.88
N GLN A 274 132.48 -52.42 18.59
CA GLN A 274 133.61 -52.50 17.67
C GLN A 274 134.76 -51.55 18.06
N ALA A 275 134.45 -50.35 18.56
CA ALA A 275 135.45 -49.36 18.97
C ALA A 275 136.32 -49.79 20.18
N LYS A 276 135.89 -50.77 20.99
CA LYS A 276 136.66 -51.27 22.15
C LYS A 276 137.72 -52.31 21.80
N LEU A 277 137.60 -53.00 20.67
CA LEU A 277 138.52 -54.08 20.27
C LEU A 277 139.79 -53.58 19.56
N GLU A 278 139.73 -52.45 18.84
CA GLU A 278 140.92 -51.85 18.20
C GLU A 278 141.72 -50.94 19.14
N ALA A 279 141.07 -50.34 20.15
CA ALA A 279 141.70 -49.39 21.08
C ALA A 279 142.73 -49.98 22.05
N GLN A 280 142.90 -51.31 22.12
CA GLN A 280 143.88 -51.97 22.99
C GLN A 280 145.27 -52.18 22.37
N ARG A 281 145.49 -51.85 21.08
CA ARG A 281 146.73 -52.23 20.37
C ARG A 281 147.75 -51.13 20.08
N LYS A 282 147.47 -49.85 20.36
CA LYS A 282 148.46 -48.75 20.30
C LYS A 282 148.26 -47.77 21.46
N ALA A 283 148.96 -48.04 22.55
CA ALA A 283 149.08 -47.14 23.70
C ALA A 283 150.18 -46.08 23.48
N ALA A 284 150.11 -45.04 24.33
CA ALA A 284 151.17 -44.09 24.69
C ALA A 284 151.55 -42.94 23.71
N GLN A 285 151.85 -41.81 24.36
CA GLN A 285 152.57 -40.59 23.91
C GLN A 285 151.78 -39.37 23.41
N GLN A 286 151.52 -38.46 24.37
CA GLN A 286 151.93 -37.04 24.38
C GLN A 286 151.34 -36.01 23.38
N THR A 287 150.44 -35.12 23.89
CA THR A 287 150.61 -33.64 24.15
C THR A 287 151.54 -32.76 23.27
N PRO A 288 151.39 -31.39 23.19
CA PRO A 288 150.32 -30.45 23.64
C PRO A 288 150.08 -29.19 22.70
N LYS A 289 149.43 -28.14 23.25
CA LYS A 289 149.29 -26.69 22.86
C LYS A 289 147.97 -26.32 22.13
N VAL A 290 147.08 -25.40 22.56
CA VAL A 290 147.12 -24.07 23.26
C VAL A 290 147.18 -22.88 22.29
N ASP A 291 146.07 -22.11 22.18
CA ASP A 291 146.01 -20.67 22.54
C ASP A 291 144.55 -20.19 22.84
N ARG A 292 144.35 -18.90 23.16
CA ARG A 292 143.41 -18.41 24.21
C ARG A 292 142.62 -17.12 23.83
N SER A 293 141.68 -16.70 24.72
CA SER A 293 140.80 -15.48 24.74
C SER A 293 139.39 -15.68 24.10
N LEU A 294 138.20 -15.55 24.75
CA LEU A 294 137.65 -15.02 26.05
C LEU A 294 137.65 -13.49 26.25
N PRO A 295 136.71 -12.88 27.05
CA PRO A 295 135.41 -13.36 27.62
C PRO A 295 134.24 -12.33 27.68
N GLY A 296 133.07 -12.73 28.25
CA GLY A 296 132.02 -11.84 28.82
C GLY A 296 130.59 -12.45 28.82
N VAL A 297 130.11 -13.29 29.77
CA VAL A 297 129.88 -13.13 31.24
C VAL A 297 128.69 -12.18 31.49
N ASN A 298 127.52 -12.53 32.09
CA ASN A 298 127.17 -13.33 33.30
C ASN A 298 125.74 -13.96 33.18
N ASP A 299 125.42 -15.15 33.73
CA ASP A 299 124.84 -15.49 35.06
C ASP A 299 123.40 -14.95 35.37
N SER A 300 122.47 -15.66 36.04
CA SER A 300 122.36 -17.09 36.42
C SER A 300 120.94 -17.46 36.95
N SER A 301 120.63 -18.77 37.01
CA SER A 301 119.62 -19.49 37.86
C SER A 301 118.10 -19.20 37.84
N ALA A 302 117.34 -20.29 37.60
CA ALA A 302 115.89 -20.61 37.69
C ALA A 302 115.20 -20.45 39.09
N PRO A 303 113.92 -20.88 39.38
CA PRO A 303 112.85 -21.50 38.54
C PRO A 303 111.37 -20.96 38.73
N GLU A 304 110.44 -21.53 37.92
CA GLU A 304 108.93 -21.65 37.89
C GLU A 304 108.00 -21.45 39.15
N PRO A 305 106.62 -21.47 39.09
CA PRO A 305 105.57 -21.36 38.01
C PRO A 305 104.31 -20.44 38.38
N PRO A 306 102.98 -20.70 38.11
CA PRO A 306 102.17 -20.49 36.85
C PRO A 306 100.73 -19.81 36.90
N LYS A 307 100.17 -19.37 35.73
CA LYS A 307 98.71 -19.32 35.27
C LYS A 307 97.66 -18.35 35.94
N PRO A 308 96.39 -18.11 35.45
CA PRO A 308 95.74 -18.05 34.08
C PRO A 308 94.55 -17.01 33.82
N LYS A 309 93.95 -16.96 32.58
CA LYS A 309 92.54 -16.53 32.17
C LYS A 309 92.14 -15.00 32.13
N ALA A 310 91.05 -14.45 31.50
CA ALA A 310 89.97 -14.84 30.51
C ALA A 310 89.20 -13.61 29.84
N ASN A 311 88.01 -13.80 29.21
CA ASN A 311 87.14 -12.87 28.40
C ASN A 311 86.01 -12.12 29.23
N PRO A 312 84.81 -11.62 28.76
CA PRO A 312 84.21 -11.13 27.46
C PRO A 312 83.23 -9.87 27.54
N PHE A 313 82.46 -9.57 26.46
CA PHE A 313 81.07 -8.98 26.35
C PHE A 313 80.72 -7.52 25.89
N THR A 314 79.52 -7.42 25.29
CA THR A 314 78.75 -6.32 24.62
C THR A 314 77.46 -5.96 25.39
N ILE A 315 76.69 -4.89 25.06
CA ILE A 315 75.20 -4.81 25.21
C ILE A 315 74.54 -3.54 24.57
N ASP A 316 73.22 -3.68 24.36
CA ASP A 316 72.11 -2.80 23.89
C ASP A 316 72.14 -1.28 24.20
N ASN A 317 71.44 -0.35 23.51
CA ASN A 317 70.24 -0.31 22.65
C ASN A 317 68.85 -0.18 23.36
N LEU A 318 68.03 0.73 22.80
CA LEU A 318 66.56 0.70 22.73
C LEU A 318 65.67 1.13 23.94
N LEU A 319 64.53 1.78 23.60
CA LEU A 319 63.24 1.90 24.34
C LEU A 319 63.10 2.98 25.47
N LYS A 320 61.95 3.67 25.66
CA LYS A 320 60.72 3.91 24.83
C LYS A 320 59.86 5.05 25.45
N SER A 321 58.89 5.55 24.66
CA SER A 321 57.57 6.08 25.06
C SER A 321 57.44 7.15 26.17
N LEU A 322 57.20 8.40 25.74
CA LEU A 322 56.05 9.20 26.21
C LEU A 322 54.87 8.91 25.25
N ASP A 323 53.59 8.80 25.63
CA ASP A 323 52.74 9.46 26.64
C ASP A 323 51.94 10.66 26.09
N GLY A 324 50.67 10.75 26.50
CA GLY A 324 49.70 11.82 26.18
C GLY A 324 49.13 11.84 24.75
N GLY A 325 47.87 12.22 24.55
CA GLY A 325 46.83 12.61 25.51
C GLY A 325 45.56 13.11 24.79
#